data_AF-A0A944MMT6-F1
#
_entry.id   AF-A0A944MMT6-F1
#
_cell.length_a   1.000
_cell.length_b   1.000
_cell.length_c   1.000
_cell.angle_alpha   90.00
_cell.angle_beta   90.00
_cell.angle_gamma   90.00
#
_symmetry.space_group_name_H-M   'P 1'
#
loop_
_entity.id
_entity.type
_entity.pdbx_description
1 polymer ?
#
loop_
_entity_poly.entity_id
_entity_poly.type
_entity_poly.pdbx_seq_one_letter_code
_entity_poly.pdbx_strand_id
1 'polypeptide(L)'
;MWNNIIDKNLIIVNPDVNSKQELFDGMVDLVYKHDYVCNKKQFLKALYEREEMANTELIPGIALPHARTNAVAKLFVSIIILKNGINFENEEMGNAKIIFFFGCNESQNKEYLQLLAKSNRLLRNKGFAEKLLNCVNSDEVMELLNEFDDEIDTENDGQRRLMILSINDPNLTIDVMNAMVEVGITNASIVEATSMARKLAYEIPIFAGLSYMSAGKSKESSLIFAHIENHKIVPKLVKTLQQNGIDLHKKGVGFLQTIKVENVIGEFEEQIEL
;
A
#
# COMPACT_ATOMS: atom_id res chain seq x y z
N MET A 1 9.12 -9.02 7.29
CA MET A 1 9.07 -9.15 8.75
C MET A 1 8.86 -7.78 9.38
N TRP A 2 7.72 -7.52 10.02
CA TRP A 2 7.47 -6.25 10.74
C TRP A 2 8.56 -5.88 11.75
N ASN A 3 9.34 -6.86 12.23
CA ASN A 3 10.50 -6.69 13.11
C ASN A 3 11.52 -5.63 12.65
N ASN A 4 11.62 -5.37 11.35
CA ASN A 4 12.58 -4.40 10.83
C ASN A 4 11.96 -3.03 10.52
N ILE A 5 10.62 -2.94 10.59
CA ILE A 5 9.85 -1.72 10.30
C ILE A 5 9.34 -1.08 11.60
N ILE A 6 9.02 -1.91 12.60
CA ILE A 6 8.43 -1.47 13.86
C ILE A 6 9.46 -1.63 14.96
N ASP A 7 9.81 -0.50 15.56
CA ASP A 7 10.55 -0.48 16.81
C ASP A 7 9.61 -0.81 17.97
N LYS A 8 9.94 -1.85 18.73
CA LYS A 8 9.18 -2.28 19.90
C LYS A 8 8.99 -1.16 20.93
N ASN A 9 9.90 -0.19 20.99
CA ASN A 9 9.79 0.98 21.87
C ASN A 9 8.67 1.95 21.44
N LEU A 10 8.16 1.82 20.21
CA LEU A 10 7.02 2.57 19.69
C LEU A 10 5.70 1.80 19.81
N ILE A 11 5.67 0.68 20.55
CA ILE A 11 4.44 -0.04 20.82
C ILE A 11 3.99 0.25 22.24
N ILE A 12 2.84 0.91 22.37
CA ILE A 12 2.31 1.40 23.63
C ILE A 12 0.96 0.75 23.92
N VAL A 13 0.93 -0.09 24.96
CA VAL A 13 -0.30 -0.77 25.39
C VAL A 13 -0.91 -0.03 26.57
N ASN A 14 -2.14 0.42 26.38
CA ASN A 14 -2.99 1.09 27.35
C ASN A 14 -2.33 2.29 28.05
N PRO A 15 -1.85 3.31 27.30
CA PRO A 15 -1.34 4.53 27.90
C PRO A 15 -2.46 5.30 28.62
N ASP A 16 -2.07 6.11 29.61
CA ASP A 16 -2.98 7.01 30.31
C ASP A 16 -3.21 8.27 29.47
N VAL A 17 -4.14 8.18 28.51
CA VAL A 17 -4.56 9.28 27.63
C VAL A 17 -6.07 9.25 27.48
N ASN A 18 -6.71 10.41 27.59
CA ASN A 18 -8.16 10.54 27.60
C ASN A 18 -8.69 11.38 26.42
N SER A 19 -7.80 12.00 25.65
CA SER A 19 -8.16 12.83 24.51
C SER A 19 -7.21 12.62 23.33
N LYS A 20 -7.69 12.97 22.13
CA LYS A 20 -6.91 12.99 20.89
C LYS A 20 -5.66 13.88 21.01
N GLN A 21 -5.79 15.00 21.71
CA GLN A 21 -4.68 15.90 21.99
C GLN A 21 -3.62 15.26 22.89
N GLU A 22 -4.02 14.67 24.02
CA GLU A 22 -3.09 13.98 24.93
C GLU A 22 -2.36 12.83 24.22
N LEU A 23 -3.08 12.08 23.37
CA LEU A 23 -2.47 11.05 22.53
C LEU A 23 -1.40 11.65 21.60
N PHE A 24 -1.72 12.72 20.87
CA PHE A 24 -0.79 13.33 19.92
C PHE A 24 0.44 13.89 20.64
N ASP A 25 0.26 14.67 21.70
CA ASP A 25 1.36 15.24 22.47
C ASP A 25 2.27 14.14 23.03
N GLY A 26 1.69 13.09 23.63
CA GLY A 26 2.44 11.95 24.16
C GLY A 26 3.21 11.18 23.09
N MET A 27 2.60 10.95 21.92
CA MET A 27 3.26 10.24 20.82
C MET A 27 4.36 11.07 20.18
N VAL A 28 4.17 12.38 19.99
CA VAL A 28 5.22 13.29 19.49
C VAL A 28 6.42 13.31 20.43
N ASP A 29 6.17 13.35 21.75
CA ASP A 29 7.22 13.29 22.75
C ASP A 29 8.00 11.97 22.70
N LEU A 30 7.31 10.84 22.54
CA LEU A 30 7.90 9.52 22.42
C LEU A 30 8.80 9.43 21.18
N VAL A 31 8.28 9.74 20.00
CA VAL A 31 9.04 9.56 18.74
C VAL A 31 10.20 10.53 18.60
N TYR A 32 10.12 11.71 19.23
CA TYR A 32 11.25 12.61 19.35
C TYR A 32 12.32 12.08 20.30
N LYS A 33 11.93 11.51 21.46
CA LYS A 33 12.86 10.92 22.42
C LYS A 33 13.70 9.79 21.81
N HIS A 34 13.14 9.09 20.83
CA HIS A 34 13.79 8.00 20.10
C HIS A 34 14.41 8.44 18.74
N ASP A 35 14.58 9.75 18.51
CA ASP A 35 15.25 10.33 17.33
C ASP A 35 14.57 10.04 15.97
N TYR A 36 13.29 9.69 15.95
CA TYR A 36 12.51 9.55 14.71
C TYR A 36 12.05 10.90 14.16
N VAL A 37 11.81 11.86 15.05
CA VAL A 37 11.43 13.24 14.74
C VAL A 37 12.52 14.17 15.27
N CYS A 38 13.02 15.07 14.42
CA CYS A 38 14.04 16.06 14.80
C CYS A 38 13.46 17.41 15.23
N ASN A 39 12.17 17.67 14.97
CA ASN A 39 11.49 18.91 15.35
C ASN A 39 10.03 18.67 15.79
N LYS A 40 9.80 18.57 17.11
CA LYS A 40 8.47 18.32 17.70
C LYS A 40 7.41 19.30 17.21
N LYS A 41 7.71 20.60 17.25
CA LYS A 41 6.72 21.65 16.95
C LYS A 41 6.26 21.58 15.50
N GLN A 42 7.21 21.37 14.59
CA GLN A 42 6.90 21.25 13.16
C GLN A 42 6.12 19.96 12.87
N PHE A 43 6.50 18.84 13.49
CA PHE A 43 5.80 17.58 13.31
C PHE A 43 4.37 17.62 13.86
N LEU A 44 4.18 18.12 15.09
CA LEU A 44 2.86 18.27 15.71
C LEU A 44 1.96 19.19 14.88
N LYS A 45 2.50 20.30 14.38
CA LYS A 45 1.77 21.21 13.48
C LYS A 45 1.32 20.48 12.20
N ALA A 46 2.23 19.77 11.53
CA ALA A 46 1.91 19.05 10.29
C ALA A 46 0.87 17.94 10.52
N LEU A 47 0.91 17.29 11.69
CA LEU A 47 -0.06 16.28 12.10
C LEU A 47 -1.46 16.87 12.26
N TYR A 48 -1.59 18.00 12.98
CA TYR A 48 -2.88 18.69 13.12
C TYR A 48 -3.40 19.23 11.79
N GLU A 49 -2.53 19.84 10.96
CA GLU A 49 -2.92 20.30 9.62
C GLU A 49 -3.47 19.13 8.78
N ARG A 50 -2.88 17.93 8.88
CA ARG A 50 -3.40 16.74 8.19
C ARG A 50 -4.72 16.27 8.79
N GLU A 51 -4.85 16.27 10.11
CA GLU A 51 -6.06 15.81 10.79
C GLU A 51 -7.26 16.75 10.54
N GLU A 52 -7.03 18.06 10.47
CA GLU A 52 -8.05 19.07 10.15
C GLU A 52 -8.61 18.93 8.73
N MET A 53 -7.82 18.42 7.77
CA MET A 53 -8.31 18.17 6.41
C MET A 53 -9.38 17.08 6.38
N ALA A 54 -9.19 16.02 7.17
CA ALA A 54 -10.12 14.93 7.36
C ALA A 54 -9.61 14.03 8.50
N ASN A 55 -10.52 13.64 9.40
CA ASN A 55 -10.24 12.67 10.45
C ASN A 55 -9.57 11.42 9.86
N THR A 56 -8.58 10.90 10.57
CA THR A 56 -7.74 9.79 10.09
C THR A 56 -8.27 8.41 10.51
N GLU A 57 -9.53 8.32 10.91
CA GLU A 57 -10.19 7.06 11.18
C GLU A 57 -10.39 6.26 9.89
N LEU A 58 -10.08 4.97 9.95
CA LEU A 58 -10.12 4.09 8.79
C LEU A 58 -11.36 3.20 8.78
N ILE A 59 -11.66 2.61 9.94
CA ILE A 59 -12.84 1.78 10.22
C ILE A 59 -13.21 1.94 11.71
N PRO A 60 -14.43 1.58 12.15
CA PRO A 60 -14.84 1.74 13.55
C PRO A 60 -13.81 1.17 14.52
N GLY A 61 -13.40 1.98 15.49
CA GLY A 61 -12.40 1.61 16.49
C GLY A 61 -10.93 1.70 16.05
N ILE A 62 -10.62 2.12 14.83
CA ILE A 62 -9.24 2.18 14.30
C ILE A 62 -8.93 3.51 13.62
N ALA A 63 -7.84 4.17 14.01
CA ALA A 63 -7.35 5.39 13.39
C ALA A 63 -5.88 5.30 12.94
N LEU A 64 -5.54 6.03 11.88
CA LEU A 64 -4.22 6.10 11.28
C LEU A 64 -3.67 7.54 11.22
N PRO A 65 -3.45 8.24 12.35
CA PRO A 65 -2.90 9.59 12.33
C PRO A 65 -1.51 9.59 11.70
N HIS A 66 -1.26 10.51 10.78
CA HIS A 66 0.00 10.54 10.04
C HIS A 66 0.38 11.97 9.66
N ALA A 67 1.68 12.20 9.55
CA ALA A 67 2.22 13.43 8.99
C ALA A 67 3.39 13.14 8.03
N ARG A 68 3.40 13.88 6.93
CA ARG A 68 4.53 13.93 5.99
C ARG A 68 5.20 15.29 6.12
N THR A 69 6.44 15.30 6.59
CA THR A 69 7.16 16.55 6.84
C THR A 69 8.66 16.33 6.98
N ASN A 70 9.45 17.34 6.63
CA ASN A 70 10.91 17.32 6.85
C ASN A 70 11.33 17.31 8.33
N ALA A 71 10.38 17.43 9.27
CA ALA A 71 10.63 17.22 10.70
C ALA A 71 10.83 15.75 11.08
N VAL A 72 10.50 14.82 10.19
CA VAL A 72 10.74 13.38 10.37
C VAL A 72 12.14 13.04 9.85
N ALA A 73 12.98 12.52 10.75
CA ALA A 73 14.35 12.09 10.43
C ALA A 73 14.38 10.64 9.92
N LYS A 74 13.48 9.78 10.41
CA LYS A 74 13.37 8.37 10.01
C LYS A 74 11.90 8.01 9.89
N LEU A 75 11.52 7.30 8.82
CA LEU A 75 10.18 6.70 8.69
C LEU A 75 9.87 5.84 9.92
N PHE A 76 8.67 5.95 10.46
CA PHE A 76 8.25 5.13 11.59
C PHE A 76 6.74 4.85 11.59
N VAL A 77 6.38 3.81 12.33
CA VAL A 77 5.02 3.55 12.81
C VAL A 77 5.07 3.25 14.31
N SER A 78 4.15 3.88 15.03
CA SER A 78 3.86 3.61 16.44
C SER A 78 2.50 2.93 16.54
N ILE A 79 2.40 1.86 17.32
CA ILE A 79 1.15 1.13 17.52
C ILE A 79 0.68 1.39 18.94
N ILE A 80 -0.52 1.94 19.07
CA ILE A 80 -1.14 2.26 20.35
C ILE A 80 -2.43 1.48 20.50
N ILE A 81 -2.56 0.79 21.63
CA ILE A 81 -3.76 0.01 21.98
C ILE A 81 -4.40 0.67 23.20
N LEU A 82 -5.62 1.20 23.05
CA LEU A 82 -6.40 1.90 24.07
C LEU A 82 -7.58 1.02 24.48
N LYS A 83 -7.58 0.44 25.68
CA LYS A 83 -8.64 -0.50 26.11
C LYS A 83 -10.03 0.15 26.12
N ASN A 84 -10.08 1.39 26.62
CA ASN A 84 -11.31 2.18 26.68
C ASN A 84 -11.58 3.00 25.40
N GLY A 85 -10.57 3.11 24.53
CA GLY A 85 -10.58 3.98 23.37
C GLY A 85 -10.66 5.48 23.72
N ILE A 86 -10.47 6.31 22.70
CA ILE A 86 -10.65 7.77 22.81
C ILE A 86 -11.53 8.26 21.67
N ASN A 87 -12.26 9.36 21.91
CA ASN A 87 -13.07 9.99 20.88
C ASN A 87 -12.16 10.65 19.83
N PHE A 88 -12.36 10.30 18.56
CA PHE A 88 -11.64 10.88 17.42
C PHE A 88 -12.47 11.91 16.64
N GLU A 89 -13.56 12.40 17.25
CA GLU A 89 -14.47 13.43 16.74
C GLU A 89 -15.35 12.96 15.58
N ASN A 90 -15.77 11.69 15.64
CA ASN A 90 -16.66 11.08 14.67
C ASN A 90 -17.64 10.11 15.34
N GLU A 91 -18.90 10.54 15.45
CA GLU A 91 -19.92 9.78 16.17
C GLU A 91 -20.23 8.43 15.51
N GLU A 92 -20.13 8.32 14.18
CA GLU A 92 -20.43 7.08 13.45
C GLU A 92 -19.35 6.01 13.63
N MET A 93 -18.11 6.42 13.86
CA MET A 93 -16.94 5.52 14.01
C MET A 93 -16.70 5.08 15.46
N GLY A 94 -17.29 5.80 16.42
CA GLY A 94 -17.14 5.55 17.85
C GLY A 94 -15.74 5.85 18.36
N ASN A 95 -15.40 5.34 19.55
CA ASN A 95 -14.07 5.56 20.13
C ASN A 95 -13.01 4.71 19.42
N ALA A 96 -11.93 5.36 18.98
CA ALA A 96 -10.75 4.69 18.43
C ALA A 96 -9.99 3.95 19.53
N LYS A 97 -9.76 2.64 19.34
CA LYS A 97 -9.04 1.76 20.28
C LYS A 97 -7.69 1.31 19.77
N ILE A 98 -7.51 1.23 18.46
CA ILE A 98 -6.24 0.87 17.83
C ILE A 98 -5.78 2.07 17.02
N ILE A 99 -4.58 2.55 17.30
CA ILE A 99 -3.98 3.67 16.58
C ILE A 99 -2.70 3.19 15.93
N PHE A 100 -2.58 3.41 14.62
CA PHE A 100 -1.32 3.28 13.89
C PHE A 100 -0.86 4.70 13.57
N PHE A 101 0.15 5.18 14.28
CA PHE A 101 0.61 6.56 14.22
C PHE A 101 1.90 6.65 13.40
N PHE A 102 1.89 7.41 12.30
CA PHE A 102 2.97 7.41 11.31
C PHE A 102 3.67 8.76 11.18
N GLY A 103 4.95 8.71 10.84
CA GLY A 103 5.68 9.87 10.33
C GLY A 103 6.61 9.48 9.20
N CYS A 104 6.62 10.26 8.13
CA CYS A 104 7.58 10.11 7.03
C CYS A 104 8.18 11.45 6.60
N ASN A 105 9.40 11.40 6.06
CA ASN A 105 10.01 12.54 5.41
C ASN A 105 9.34 12.79 4.03
N GLU A 106 9.33 14.03 3.55
CA GLU A 106 8.74 14.37 2.25
C GLU A 106 9.38 13.64 1.07
N SER A 107 10.65 13.25 1.19
CA SER A 107 11.39 12.50 0.18
C SER A 107 11.00 11.01 0.09
N GLN A 108 10.34 10.45 1.10
CA GLN A 108 10.07 9.01 1.26
C GLN A 108 8.64 8.62 0.85
N ASN A 109 8.21 9.05 -0.34
CA ASN A 109 6.82 8.88 -0.77
C ASN A 109 6.45 7.41 -1.03
N LYS A 110 7.39 6.61 -1.57
CA LYS A 110 7.15 5.21 -1.92
C LYS A 110 7.00 4.35 -0.66
N GLU A 111 7.93 4.50 0.28
CA GLU A 111 7.99 3.77 1.54
C GLU A 111 6.78 4.10 2.43
N TYR A 112 6.36 5.36 2.45
CA TYR A 112 5.16 5.79 3.14
C TYR A 112 3.90 5.09 2.62
N LEU A 113 3.70 5.06 1.30
CA LEU A 113 2.55 4.40 0.68
C LEU A 113 2.57 2.88 0.91
N GLN A 114 3.75 2.26 0.86
CA GLN A 114 3.92 0.84 1.15
C GLN A 114 3.55 0.52 2.61
N LEU A 115 4.01 1.33 3.56
CA LEU A 115 3.72 1.15 4.98
C LEU A 115 2.22 1.30 5.27
N LEU A 116 1.58 2.33 4.70
CA LEU A 116 0.14 2.51 4.80
C LEU A 116 -0.65 1.32 4.21
N ALA A 117 -0.26 0.86 3.01
CA ALA A 117 -0.91 -0.28 2.38
C ALA A 117 -0.77 -1.54 3.24
N LYS A 118 0.43 -1.80 3.79
CA LYS A 118 0.71 -2.93 4.67
C LYS A 118 -0.14 -2.86 5.96
N SER A 119 -0.18 -1.71 6.62
CA SER A 119 -1.00 -1.48 7.82
C SER A 119 -2.49 -1.64 7.54
N ASN A 120 -3.00 -1.05 6.45
CA ASN A 120 -4.41 -1.17 6.07
C ASN A 120 -4.82 -2.62 5.78
N ARG A 121 -3.98 -3.37 5.06
CA ARG A 121 -4.22 -4.80 4.77
C ARG A 121 -4.27 -5.62 6.06
N LEU A 122 -3.35 -5.37 6.98
CA LEU A 122 -3.28 -6.07 8.26
C LEU A 122 -4.49 -5.75 9.14
N LEU A 123 -4.86 -4.47 9.27
CA LEU A 123 -6.00 -4.02 10.06
C LEU A 123 -7.35 -4.52 9.54
N ARG A 124 -7.44 -4.88 8.25
CA ARG A 124 -8.61 -5.50 7.63
C ARG A 124 -8.62 -7.03 7.70
N ASN A 125 -7.53 -7.66 8.16
CA ASN A 125 -7.52 -9.11 8.35
C ASN A 125 -8.49 -9.50 9.47
N LYS A 126 -9.30 -10.53 9.20
CA LYS A 126 -10.35 -10.99 10.10
C LYS A 126 -9.72 -11.54 11.38
N GLY A 127 -10.04 -10.91 12.51
CA GLY A 127 -9.56 -11.33 13.83
C GLY A 127 -8.23 -10.69 14.26
N PHE A 128 -7.50 -10.02 13.37
CA PHE A 128 -6.26 -9.32 13.75
C PHE A 128 -6.54 -8.22 14.78
N ALA A 129 -7.47 -7.30 14.47
CA ALA A 129 -7.82 -6.20 15.36
C ALA A 129 -8.35 -6.70 16.73
N GLU A 130 -9.14 -7.77 16.74
CA GLU A 130 -9.66 -8.38 17.97
C GLU A 130 -8.53 -8.99 18.82
N LYS A 131 -7.63 -9.76 18.20
CA LYS A 131 -6.44 -10.29 18.88
C LYS A 131 -5.55 -9.16 19.40
N LEU A 132 -5.35 -8.09 18.62
CA LEU A 132 -4.52 -6.95 18.98
C LEU A 132 -5.06 -6.23 20.22
N LEU A 133 -6.38 -6.11 20.37
CA LEU A 133 -7.00 -5.53 21.57
C LEU A 133 -6.81 -6.36 22.84
N ASN A 134 -6.50 -7.65 22.70
CA ASN A 134 -6.25 -8.55 23.82
C ASN A 134 -4.78 -8.58 24.25
N CYS A 135 -3.86 -8.04 23.43
CA CYS A 135 -2.45 -7.94 23.80
C CYS A 135 -2.27 -7.05 25.04
N VAL A 136 -1.44 -7.49 25.99
CA VAL A 136 -1.20 -6.75 27.23
C VAL A 136 0.18 -6.08 27.30
N ASN A 137 1.05 -6.35 26.35
CA ASN A 137 2.40 -5.79 26.27
C ASN A 137 2.90 -5.74 24.82
N SER A 138 4.05 -5.09 24.60
CA SER A 138 4.63 -4.93 23.28
C SER A 138 5.21 -6.21 22.69
N ASP A 139 5.59 -7.21 23.51
CA ASP A 139 6.03 -8.52 23.02
C ASP A 139 4.90 -9.26 22.31
N GLU A 140 3.73 -9.36 22.94
CA GLU A 140 2.55 -9.99 22.36
C GLU A 140 2.09 -9.31 21.08
N VAL A 141 2.20 -7.98 21.00
CA VAL A 141 1.91 -7.25 19.76
C VAL A 141 2.89 -7.64 18.66
N MET A 142 4.19 -7.71 18.97
CA MET A 142 5.21 -8.12 17.99
C MET A 142 5.02 -9.56 17.52
N GLU A 143 4.69 -10.48 18.44
CA GLU A 143 4.35 -11.87 18.09
C GLU A 143 3.14 -11.93 17.17
N LEU A 144 2.07 -11.21 17.49
CA LEU A 144 0.86 -11.15 16.67
C LEU A 144 1.12 -10.54 15.29
N LEU A 145 1.92 -9.47 15.22
CA LEU A 145 2.33 -8.86 13.94
C LEU A 145 3.06 -9.87 13.06
N ASN A 146 3.95 -10.68 13.63
CA ASN A 146 4.69 -11.71 12.90
C ASN A 146 3.79 -12.88 12.47
N GLU A 147 2.90 -13.36 13.35
CA GLU A 147 1.90 -14.40 13.01
C GLU A 147 1.10 -13.99 11.76
N PHE A 148 0.63 -12.75 11.71
CA PHE A 148 -0.17 -12.26 10.59
C PHE A 148 0.66 -11.80 9.38
N ASP A 149 1.93 -11.40 9.54
CA ASP A 149 2.85 -11.22 8.39
C ASP A 149 3.04 -12.56 7.68
N ASP A 150 3.31 -13.63 8.45
CA ASP A 150 3.49 -14.98 7.94
C ASP A 150 2.20 -15.51 7.32
N GLU A 151 1.01 -15.27 7.88
CA GLU A 151 -0.25 -15.65 7.22
C GLU A 151 -0.48 -14.91 5.88
N ILE A 152 0.00 -13.66 5.78
CA ILE A 152 -0.09 -12.87 4.55
C ILE A 152 0.91 -13.38 3.50
N ASP A 153 2.13 -13.74 3.91
CA ASP A 153 3.18 -14.26 3.03
C ASP A 153 3.03 -15.76 2.73
N THR A 154 2.39 -16.55 3.59
CA THR A 154 2.09 -17.99 3.39
C THR A 154 0.87 -18.24 2.48
N GLU A 155 0.20 -17.19 1.98
CA GLU A 155 -0.57 -17.35 0.75
C GLU A 155 0.33 -17.55 -0.50
N ASN A 156 1.67 -17.61 -0.37
CA ASN A 156 2.55 -18.16 -1.40
C ASN A 156 2.35 -19.68 -1.54
N ASP A 157 1.60 -20.11 -2.56
CA ASP A 157 1.43 -21.52 -2.91
C ASP A 157 2.69 -22.15 -3.56
N GLY A 158 3.83 -21.46 -3.51
CA GLY A 158 5.08 -21.83 -4.19
C GLY A 158 5.00 -21.73 -5.72
N GLN A 159 3.90 -21.25 -6.31
CA GLN A 159 3.76 -21.06 -7.75
C GLN A 159 4.11 -19.64 -8.14
N ARG A 160 5.42 -19.35 -8.15
CA ARG A 160 5.94 -18.16 -8.81
C ARG A 160 5.42 -18.11 -10.25
N ARG A 161 4.88 -16.96 -10.62
CA ARG A 161 4.36 -16.70 -11.96
C ARG A 161 4.89 -15.37 -12.49
N LEU A 162 5.17 -15.34 -13.77
CA LEU A 162 5.33 -14.11 -14.53
C LEU A 162 3.93 -13.64 -14.93
N MET A 163 3.50 -12.52 -14.39
CA MET A 163 2.31 -11.79 -14.82
C MET A 163 2.68 -10.89 -16.00
N ILE A 164 1.85 -10.94 -17.05
CA ILE A 164 1.92 -10.05 -18.20
C ILE A 164 0.57 -9.36 -18.31
N LEU A 165 0.56 -8.05 -18.07
CA LEU A 165 -0.61 -7.19 -18.18
C LEU A 165 -0.40 -6.21 -19.34
N SER A 166 -1.25 -6.29 -20.35
CA SER A 166 -1.30 -5.33 -21.45
C SER A 166 -2.46 -4.38 -21.23
N ILE A 167 -2.20 -3.09 -21.33
CA ILE A 167 -3.20 -2.04 -21.30
C ILE A 167 -3.11 -1.27 -22.60
N ASN A 168 -4.23 -1.20 -23.30
CA ASN A 168 -4.24 -0.58 -24.61
C ASN A 168 -4.32 0.93 -24.53
N ASP A 169 -4.64 1.56 -23.40
CA ASP A 169 -4.61 3.02 -23.23
C ASP A 169 -3.45 3.42 -22.30
N PRO A 170 -2.36 4.01 -22.82
CA PRO A 170 -1.21 4.41 -22.00
C PRO A 170 -1.57 5.38 -20.87
N ASN A 171 -2.66 6.15 -20.99
CA ASN A 171 -3.09 7.08 -19.95
C ASN A 171 -3.56 6.36 -18.67
N LEU A 172 -3.99 5.11 -18.78
CA LEU A 172 -4.43 4.29 -17.64
C LEU A 172 -3.25 3.61 -16.91
N THR A 173 -2.01 3.77 -17.38
CA THR A 173 -0.85 3.08 -16.80
C THR A 173 -0.65 3.44 -15.33
N ILE A 174 -0.85 4.70 -14.95
CA ILE A 174 -0.70 5.17 -13.57
C ILE A 174 -1.76 4.53 -12.65
N ASP A 175 -3.02 4.48 -13.10
CA ASP A 175 -4.11 3.86 -12.34
C ASP A 175 -3.89 2.36 -12.14
N VAL A 176 -3.33 1.72 -13.17
CA VAL A 176 -2.96 0.30 -13.11
C VAL A 176 -1.82 0.08 -12.12
N MET A 177 -0.80 0.94 -12.12
CA MET A 177 0.28 0.87 -11.13
C MET A 177 -0.24 1.07 -9.71
N ASN A 178 -1.15 2.01 -9.50
CA ASN A 178 -1.77 2.23 -8.18
C ASN A 178 -2.53 0.98 -7.72
N ALA A 179 -3.33 0.37 -8.59
CA ALA A 179 -4.04 -0.87 -8.30
C ALA A 179 -3.08 -2.04 -8.00
N MET A 180 -1.94 -2.12 -8.71
CA MET A 180 -0.90 -3.11 -8.47
C MET A 180 -0.26 -2.94 -7.09
N VAL A 181 0.08 -1.71 -6.70
CA VAL A 181 0.63 -1.41 -5.37
C VAL A 181 -0.38 -1.75 -4.27
N GLU A 182 -1.66 -1.43 -4.46
CA GLU A 182 -2.72 -1.72 -3.50
C GLU A 182 -2.84 -3.22 -3.20
N VAL A 183 -2.68 -4.07 -4.22
CA VAL A 183 -2.70 -5.54 -4.03
C VAL A 183 -1.36 -6.12 -3.57
N GLY A 184 -0.29 -5.32 -3.53
CA GLY A 184 1.04 -5.71 -3.06
C GLY A 184 2.04 -6.06 -4.16
N ILE A 185 1.77 -5.75 -5.43
CA ILE A 185 2.73 -5.90 -6.53
C ILE A 185 3.51 -4.60 -6.68
N THR A 186 4.74 -4.59 -6.17
CA THR A 186 5.62 -3.40 -6.17
C THR A 186 6.78 -3.49 -7.15
N ASN A 187 7.08 -4.69 -7.67
CA ASN A 187 8.16 -4.92 -8.60
C ASN A 187 7.62 -5.32 -9.98
N ALA A 188 7.70 -4.40 -10.93
CA ALA A 188 7.25 -4.60 -12.29
C ALA A 188 8.09 -3.80 -13.28
N SER A 189 8.32 -4.37 -14.45
CA SER A 189 8.91 -3.69 -15.61
C SER A 189 7.80 -3.23 -16.55
N ILE A 190 7.83 -1.96 -16.96
CA ILE A 190 6.87 -1.38 -17.89
C ILE A 190 7.56 -1.15 -19.23
N VAL A 191 6.93 -1.62 -20.30
CA VAL A 191 7.42 -1.52 -21.68
C VAL A 191 6.33 -0.88 -22.54
N GLU A 192 6.65 0.24 -23.17
CA GLU A 192 5.78 0.82 -24.19
C GLU A 192 5.87 0.00 -25.48
N ALA A 193 4.73 -0.49 -25.95
CA ALA A 193 4.62 -1.33 -27.12
C ALA A 193 3.75 -0.67 -28.20
N THR A 194 4.10 -0.92 -29.45
CA THR A 194 3.34 -0.46 -30.62
C THR A 194 2.71 -1.66 -31.33
N SER A 195 1.43 -1.55 -31.70
CA SER A 195 0.76 -2.62 -32.42
C SER A 195 1.34 -2.84 -33.82
N MET A 196 1.46 -4.11 -34.22
CA MET A 196 1.89 -4.47 -35.57
C MET A 196 0.99 -3.87 -36.65
N ALA A 197 -0.34 -3.87 -36.42
CA ALA A 197 -1.29 -3.28 -37.36
C ALA A 197 -0.99 -1.80 -37.65
N ARG A 198 -0.56 -1.02 -36.64
CA ARG A 198 -0.09 0.37 -36.83
C ARG A 198 1.20 0.40 -37.64
N LYS A 199 2.22 -0.38 -37.24
CA LYS A 199 3.50 -0.43 -37.97
C LYS A 199 3.27 -0.74 -39.47
N LEU A 200 2.45 -1.73 -39.77
CA LEU A 200 2.10 -2.08 -41.15
C LEU A 200 1.33 -0.96 -41.86
N ALA A 201 0.32 -0.38 -41.22
CA ALA A 201 -0.53 0.65 -41.83
C ALA A 201 0.22 1.95 -42.17
N TYR A 202 1.26 2.31 -41.41
CA TYR A 202 1.96 3.58 -41.57
C TYR A 202 3.37 3.47 -42.16
N GLU A 203 4.02 2.32 -42.07
CA GLU A 203 5.40 2.14 -42.56
C GLU A 203 5.47 1.29 -43.84
N ILE A 204 4.40 0.58 -44.21
CA ILE A 204 4.39 -0.28 -45.39
C ILE A 204 3.29 0.15 -46.39
N PRO A 205 3.65 0.69 -47.57
CA PRO A 205 2.70 1.27 -48.53
C PRO A 205 1.57 0.33 -48.97
N ILE A 206 1.85 -0.97 -49.14
CA ILE A 206 0.85 -1.96 -49.56
C ILE A 206 -0.24 -2.20 -48.49
N PHE A 207 0.02 -1.80 -47.25
CA PHE A 207 -0.89 -1.96 -46.13
C PHE A 207 -1.50 -0.62 -45.67
N ALA A 208 -1.26 0.47 -46.38
CA ALA A 208 -1.78 1.80 -46.04
C ALA A 208 -3.31 1.83 -45.91
N GLY A 209 -4.04 0.97 -46.64
CA GLY A 209 -5.50 0.83 -46.53
C GLY A 209 -5.98 0.32 -45.16
N LEU A 210 -5.13 -0.33 -44.37
CA LEU A 210 -5.46 -0.77 -43.01
C LEU A 210 -5.52 0.38 -42.01
N SER A 211 -4.93 1.54 -42.32
CA SER A 211 -4.96 2.73 -41.46
C SER A 211 -6.40 3.19 -41.18
N TYR A 212 -7.27 3.14 -42.19
CA TYR A 212 -8.70 3.48 -42.09
C TYR A 212 -9.48 2.54 -41.16
N MET A 213 -9.10 1.26 -41.09
CA MET A 213 -9.74 0.28 -40.19
C MET A 213 -9.31 0.43 -38.72
N SER A 214 -8.22 1.17 -38.48
CA SER A 214 -7.64 1.42 -37.15
C SER A 214 -8.05 2.76 -36.53
N ALA A 215 -8.82 3.59 -37.26
CA ALA A 215 -9.26 4.90 -36.81
C ALA A 215 -10.08 4.79 -35.51
N GLY A 216 -9.48 5.18 -34.38
CA GLY A 216 -10.14 5.23 -33.07
C GLY A 216 -9.68 4.19 -32.04
N LYS A 217 -8.77 3.27 -32.38
CA LYS A 217 -8.11 2.41 -31.37
C LYS A 217 -6.80 3.05 -30.91
N SER A 218 -6.49 2.90 -29.62
CA SER A 218 -5.25 3.43 -29.07
C SER A 218 -4.04 2.94 -29.86
N LYS A 219 -3.12 3.88 -30.07
CA LYS A 219 -1.99 3.76 -31.00
C LYS A 219 -0.77 3.08 -30.34
N GLU A 220 -0.76 3.04 -29.02
CA GLU A 220 0.30 2.51 -28.15
C GLU A 220 -0.35 1.71 -27.03
N SER A 221 0.38 0.75 -26.49
CA SER A 221 -0.05 -0.07 -25.36
C SER A 221 1.07 -0.18 -24.34
N SER A 222 0.73 -0.20 -23.06
CA SER A 222 1.68 -0.48 -21.99
C SER A 222 1.67 -1.98 -21.70
N LEU A 223 2.81 -2.63 -21.83
CA LEU A 223 3.05 -3.99 -21.35
C LEU A 223 3.74 -3.93 -20.00
N ILE A 224 3.13 -4.56 -19.01
CA ILE A 224 3.62 -4.58 -17.63
C ILE A 224 3.95 -6.03 -17.28
N PHE A 225 5.22 -6.27 -16.95
CA PHE A 225 5.74 -7.56 -16.53
C PHE A 225 6.00 -7.52 -15.04
N ALA A 226 5.38 -8.41 -14.28
CA ALA A 226 5.63 -8.50 -12.84
C ALA A 226 5.79 -9.95 -12.41
N HIS A 227 6.72 -10.21 -11.50
CA HIS A 227 6.79 -11.51 -10.85
C HIS A 227 5.86 -11.50 -9.65
N ILE A 228 4.95 -12.46 -9.62
CA ILE A 228 4.02 -12.67 -8.51
C ILE A 228 4.35 -14.01 -7.86
N GLU A 229 4.39 -14.01 -6.54
CA GLU A 229 4.70 -15.22 -5.78
C GLU A 229 3.42 -16.00 -5.41
N ASN A 230 2.28 -15.30 -5.38
CA ASN A 230 0.96 -15.82 -5.02
C ASN A 230 -0.05 -15.59 -6.16
N HIS A 231 -0.54 -16.66 -6.78
CA HIS A 231 -1.51 -16.55 -7.89
C HIS A 231 -2.87 -15.95 -7.48
N LYS A 232 -3.24 -15.99 -6.19
CA LYS A 232 -4.49 -15.42 -5.68
C LYS A 232 -4.51 -13.90 -5.74
N ILE A 233 -3.36 -13.25 -5.97
CA ILE A 233 -3.28 -11.80 -6.18
C ILE A 233 -3.97 -11.38 -7.47
N VAL A 234 -4.04 -12.26 -8.48
CA VAL A 234 -4.59 -11.93 -9.81
C VAL A 234 -6.08 -11.61 -9.74
N PRO A 235 -6.94 -12.45 -9.14
CA PRO A 235 -8.34 -12.08 -8.92
C PRO A 235 -8.52 -10.79 -8.12
N LYS A 236 -7.68 -10.55 -7.10
CA LYS A 236 -7.71 -9.31 -6.31
C LYS A 236 -7.39 -8.10 -7.21
N LEU A 237 -6.34 -8.18 -8.03
CA LEU A 237 -5.94 -7.14 -8.97
C LEU A 237 -7.04 -6.83 -9.99
N VAL A 238 -7.64 -7.86 -10.61
CA VAL A 238 -8.72 -7.67 -11.59
C VAL A 238 -9.90 -6.94 -10.95
N LYS A 239 -10.25 -7.28 -9.71
CA LYS A 239 -11.32 -6.59 -8.97
C LYS A 239 -10.97 -5.13 -8.67
N THR A 240 -9.75 -4.86 -8.21
CA THR A 240 -9.28 -3.48 -7.93
C THR A 240 -9.27 -2.63 -9.21
N LEU A 241 -8.80 -3.19 -10.33
CA LEU A 241 -8.85 -2.52 -11.64
C LEU A 241 -10.29 -2.15 -12.03
N GLN A 242 -11.24 -3.08 -11.86
CA GLN A 242 -12.66 -2.82 -12.15
C GLN A 242 -13.25 -1.71 -11.26
N GLN A 243 -12.89 -1.68 -9.97
CA GLN A 243 -13.31 -0.63 -9.04
C GLN A 243 -12.79 0.75 -9.47
N ASN A 244 -11.61 0.78 -10.10
CA ASN A 244 -10.99 1.99 -10.66
C ASN A 244 -11.42 2.27 -12.11
N GLY A 245 -12.46 1.61 -12.61
CA GLY A 245 -13.03 1.86 -13.95
C GLY A 245 -12.32 1.13 -15.10
N ILE A 246 -11.33 0.28 -14.81
CA ILE A 246 -10.55 -0.48 -15.80
C ILE A 246 -11.06 -1.92 -15.85
N ASP A 247 -11.94 -2.19 -16.81
CA ASP A 247 -12.57 -3.51 -16.95
C ASP A 247 -11.90 -4.34 -18.06
N LEU A 248 -11.01 -5.25 -17.67
CA LEU A 248 -10.29 -6.14 -18.60
C LEU A 248 -11.20 -7.15 -19.33
N HIS A 249 -12.45 -7.32 -18.90
CA HIS A 249 -13.42 -8.15 -19.64
C HIS A 249 -14.00 -7.42 -20.86
N LYS A 250 -13.85 -6.09 -20.95
CA LYS A 250 -14.28 -5.32 -22.11
C LYS A 250 -13.26 -5.42 -23.23
N LYS A 251 -13.76 -5.72 -24.44
CA LYS A 251 -12.95 -5.82 -25.65
C LYS A 251 -12.19 -4.51 -25.90
N GLY A 252 -10.87 -4.61 -26.02
CA GLY A 252 -10.02 -3.49 -26.39
C GLY A 252 -9.43 -2.71 -25.21
N VAL A 253 -9.78 -3.02 -23.95
CA VAL A 253 -9.13 -2.40 -22.78
C VAL A 253 -7.71 -2.95 -22.59
N GLY A 254 -7.54 -4.27 -22.63
CA GLY A 254 -6.28 -4.91 -22.34
C GLY A 254 -6.43 -6.42 -22.16
N PHE A 255 -5.38 -7.06 -21.65
CA PHE A 255 -5.42 -8.45 -21.20
C PHE A 255 -4.45 -8.67 -20.04
N LEU A 256 -4.77 -9.64 -19.18
CA LEU A 256 -3.88 -10.13 -18.14
C LEU A 256 -3.70 -11.64 -18.35
N GLN A 257 -2.45 -12.08 -18.37
CA GLN A 257 -2.11 -13.50 -18.37
C GLN A 257 -1.00 -13.79 -17.36
N THR A 258 -0.93 -15.03 -16.89
CA THR A 258 0.16 -15.48 -16.03
C THR A 258 0.80 -16.74 -16.60
N ILE A 259 2.12 -16.81 -16.47
CA ILE A 259 2.94 -17.95 -16.89
C ILE A 259 3.60 -18.50 -15.64
N LYS A 260 3.50 -19.81 -15.40
CA LYS A 260 4.22 -20.46 -14.30
C LYS A 260 5.72 -20.40 -14.57
N VAL A 261 6.50 -19.99 -13.57
CA VAL A 261 7.96 -19.88 -13.68
C VAL A 261 8.59 -21.01 -12.86
N GLU A 262 9.41 -21.83 -13.51
CA GLU A 262 10.08 -22.96 -12.84
C GLU A 262 11.33 -22.51 -12.08
N ASN A 263 12.13 -21.64 -12.68
CA ASN A 263 13.37 -21.12 -12.09
C ASN A 263 13.47 -19.61 -12.34
N VAL A 264 13.93 -18.89 -11.31
CA VAL A 264 14.37 -17.50 -11.42
C VAL A 264 15.80 -17.47 -10.88
N ILE A 265 16.73 -16.91 -11.66
CA ILE A 265 18.13 -16.76 -11.27
C ILE A 265 18.37 -15.29 -10.95
N GLY A 266 18.91 -15.03 -9.75
CA GLY A 266 19.05 -13.67 -9.21
C GLY A 266 17.80 -13.22 -8.45
N GLU A 267 17.97 -12.14 -7.72
CA GLU A 267 16.88 -11.44 -7.03
C GLU A 267 16.56 -10.18 -7.82
N PHE A 268 15.29 -9.78 -7.83
CA PHE A 268 14.96 -8.48 -8.38
C PHE A 268 15.58 -7.41 -7.48
N GLU A 269 16.31 -6.46 -8.07
CA GLU A 269 16.74 -5.27 -7.34
C GLU A 269 15.50 -4.65 -6.69
N GLU A 270 15.55 -4.55 -5.35
CA GLU A 270 14.45 -4.25 -4.43
C GLU A 270 13.48 -5.42 -4.09
N GLN A 271 13.99 -6.52 -3.55
CA GLN A 271 13.69 -6.73 -2.13
C GLN A 271 14.59 -5.76 -1.38
N ILE A 272 14.09 -4.55 -1.08
CA ILE A 272 14.74 -3.81 -0.01
C ILE A 272 14.48 -4.68 1.20
N GLU A 273 15.54 -5.30 1.73
CA GLU A 273 15.57 -5.74 3.11
C GLU A 273 15.16 -4.52 3.95
N LEU A 274 13.86 -4.43 4.22
CA LEU A 274 13.34 -3.84 5.44
C LEU A 274 13.46 -4.96 6.44
#